data_AF-A0A1G2PU57-F1
#
_entry.id   AF-A0A1G2PU57-F1
#
_cell.length_a   1.000
_cell.length_b   1.000
_cell.length_c   1.000
_cell.angle_alpha   90.00
_cell.angle_beta   90.00
_cell.angle_gamma   90.00
#
_symmetry.space_group_name_H-M   'P 1'
#
loop_
_entity.id
_entity.type
_entity.pdbx_description
1 polymer ?
#
loop_
_entity_poly.entity_id
_entity_poly.type
_entity_poly.pdbx_seq_one_letter_code
_entity_poly.pdbx_strand_id
1 'polypeptide(L)' 'MEPFGSMPQLLAMADEVIKLHAVCFKCGKDARYTQKLGGTTDRIQVGDLGLYEARCRQCHTPNVASSS' A
#
# COMPACT_ATOMS: atom_id res chain seq x y z
N MET A 1 -6.00 3.34 6.13
CA MET A 1 -5.55 3.56 4.74
C MET A 1 -6.07 4.90 4.31
N GLU A 2 -5.21 5.67 3.66
CA GLU A 2 -5.55 6.99 3.15
C GLU A 2 -5.27 7.03 1.63
N PRO A 3 -6.04 7.81 0.85
CA PRO A 3 -5.77 7.96 -0.57
C PRO A 3 -4.40 8.59 -0.82
N PHE A 4 -3.80 8.39 -2.00
CA PHE A 4 -2.51 8.97 -2.35
C PHE A 4 -2.66 10.16 -3.32
N GLY A 5 -2.24 11.35 -2.88
CA GLY A 5 -2.23 12.57 -3.69
C GLY A 5 -3.55 12.85 -4.40
N SER A 6 -3.45 13.19 -5.68
CA SER A 6 -4.57 13.49 -6.58
C SER A 6 -5.22 12.27 -7.24
N MET A 7 -4.78 11.05 -6.89
CA MET A 7 -5.30 9.83 -7.53
C MET A 7 -6.83 9.68 -7.41
N PRO A 8 -7.49 9.99 -6.28
CA PRO A 8 -8.95 9.92 -6.19
C PRO A 8 -9.67 10.83 -7.18
N GLN A 9 -9.14 12.03 -7.41
CA GLN A 9 -9.70 13.00 -8.34
C GLN A 9 -9.60 12.47 -9.78
N LEU A 10 -8.45 11.90 -10.16
CA LEU A 10 -8.27 11.29 -11.48
C LEU A 10 -9.21 10.09 -11.66
N LEU A 11 -9.37 9.25 -10.64
CA LEU A 11 -10.27 8.11 -10.68
C LEU A 11 -11.75 8.50 -10.85
N ALA A 12 -12.16 9.66 -10.34
CA ALA A 12 -13.55 10.13 -10.47
C ALA A 12 -13.89 10.62 -11.90
N MET A 13 -12.87 10.97 -12.69
CA MET A 13 -13.04 11.48 -14.07
C MET A 13 -12.71 10.45 -15.15
N ALA A 14 -12.18 9.28 -14.77
CA ALA A 14 -11.69 8.30 -15.74
C ALA A 14 -12.85 7.48 -16.35
N ASP A 15 -12.81 7.30 -17.67
CA ASP A 15 -13.73 6.40 -18.39
C ASP A 15 -13.42 4.92 -18.10
N GLU A 16 -12.14 4.58 -17.91
CA GLU A 16 -11.68 3.23 -17.59
C GLU A 16 -10.63 3.24 -16.46
N VAL A 17 -10.73 2.28 -15.55
CA VAL A 17 -9.81 2.12 -14.42
C VAL A 17 -9.32 0.68 -14.34
N ILE A 18 -8.02 0.49 -14.55
CA ILE A 18 -7.33 -0.79 -14.35
C ILE A 18 -6.49 -0.69 -13.07
N LYS A 19 -6.82 -1.49 -12.05
CA LYS A 19 -6.06 -1.58 -10.80
C LYS A 19 -5.33 -2.91 -10.75
N LEU A 20 -4.03 -2.87 -11.01
CA LEU A 20 -3.15 -4.04 -10.93
C LEU A 20 -3.06 -4.56 -9.49
N HIS A 21 -2.78 -5.86 -9.37
CA HIS A 21 -2.52 -6.52 -8.11
C HIS A 21 -1.12 -7.17 -8.14
N ALA A 22 -0.56 -7.36 -6.96
CA ALA A 22 0.70 -8.07 -6.74
C ALA A 22 0.44 -9.39 -6.00
N VAL A 23 1.51 -10.07 -5.56
CA VAL A 23 1.44 -11.27 -4.72
C VAL A 23 1.76 -10.90 -3.26
N CYS A 24 0.95 -11.36 -2.31
CA CYS A 24 1.13 -11.06 -0.90
C CYS A 24 2.37 -11.77 -0.35
N PHE A 25 3.30 -10.99 0.21
CA PHE A 25 4.53 -11.50 0.80
C PHE A 25 4.29 -12.43 2.01
N LYS A 26 3.12 -12.32 2.68
CA LYS A 26 2.81 -13.13 3.88
C LYS A 26 2.19 -14.48 3.55
N CYS A 27 1.33 -14.51 2.53
CA CYS A 27 0.42 -15.65 2.31
C CYS A 27 0.26 -16.07 0.85
N GLY A 28 0.95 -15.43 -0.10
CA GLY A 28 0.94 -15.79 -1.52
C GLY A 28 -0.34 -15.46 -2.30
N LYS A 29 -1.39 -14.93 -1.66
CA LYS A 29 -2.64 -14.51 -2.32
C LYS A 29 -2.51 -13.13 -2.98
N ASP A 30 -3.48 -12.75 -3.80
CA ASP A 30 -3.53 -11.42 -4.41
C ASP A 30 -3.42 -10.28 -3.39
N ALA A 31 -2.48 -9.39 -3.65
CA ALA A 31 -2.19 -8.21 -2.86
C ALA A 31 -2.63 -6.94 -3.57
N ARG A 32 -3.28 -6.05 -2.80
CA ARG A 32 -3.80 -4.76 -3.27
C ARG A 32 -3.33 -3.59 -2.41
N TYR A 33 -2.47 -3.88 -1.44
CA TYR A 33 -2.01 -2.94 -0.43
C TYR A 33 -0.50 -2.97 -0.34
N THR A 34 0.09 -1.81 -0.08
CA THR A 34 1.51 -1.67 0.22
C THR A 34 1.65 -1.39 1.71
N GLN A 35 2.34 -2.27 2.44
CA GLN A 35 2.64 -2.11 3.86
C GLN A 35 4.03 -1.52 4.01
N LYS A 36 4.14 -0.36 4.67
CA LYS A 36 5.43 0.17 5.13
C LYS A 36 5.89 -0.64 6.34
N LEU A 37 7.13 -1.12 6.33
CA LEU A 37 7.72 -1.93 7.39
C LEU A 37 8.51 -1.10 8.41
N GLY A 38 8.96 0.09 8.03
CA GLY A 38 9.77 1.00 8.84
C GLY A 38 10.12 2.28 8.08
N GLY A 39 11.11 3.04 8.54
CA GLY A 39 11.53 4.30 7.93
C GLY A 39 10.95 5.52 8.63
N THR A 40 10.77 6.61 7.89
CA THR A 40 10.24 7.87 8.44
C THR A 40 8.72 7.79 8.63
N THR A 41 8.15 8.69 9.41
CA THR A 41 6.68 8.84 9.53
C THR A 41 6.10 9.64 8.36
N ASP A 42 6.94 10.16 7.47
CA ASP A 42 6.51 10.91 6.31
C ASP A 42 5.73 10.03 5.34
N ARG A 43 4.73 10.66 4.72
CA ARG A 43 3.91 10.03 3.68
C ARG A 43 4.71 9.70 2.42
N ILE A 44 5.73 10.50 2.11
CA ILE A 44 6.56 10.32 0.91
C ILE A 44 7.96 9.91 1.36
N GLN A 45 8.32 8.66 1.08
CA GLN A 45 9.66 8.15 1.29
C GLN A 45 9.98 7.12 0.19
N VAL A 46 11.08 7.33 -0.51
CA VAL A 46 11.57 6.40 -1.55
C VAL A 46 12.15 5.15 -0.88
N GLY A 47 11.84 3.98 -1.42
CA GLY A 47 12.33 2.70 -0.94
C GLY A 47 11.80 1.56 -1.81
N ASP A 48 12.31 0.35 -1.57
CA ASP A 48 11.96 -0.88 -2.28
C ASP A 48 11.76 -2.03 -1.28
N LEU A 49 12.00 -3.28 -1.71
CA LEU A 49 12.13 -4.48 -0.90
C LEU A 49 13.01 -4.21 0.33
N GLY A 50 12.43 -4.36 1.52
CA GLY A 50 13.04 -4.04 2.82
C GLY A 50 12.37 -2.87 3.53
N LEU A 51 11.77 -1.94 2.80
CA LEU A 51 10.96 -0.84 3.35
C LEU A 51 9.46 -1.04 3.12
N TYR A 52 9.10 -1.72 2.04
CA TYR A 52 7.70 -1.93 1.65
C TYR A 52 7.44 -3.37 1.23
N GLU A 53 6.26 -3.89 1.58
CA GLU A 53 5.78 -5.21 1.14
C GLU A 53 4.37 -5.15 0.57
N ALA A 54 4.12 -5.93 -0.48
CA ALA A 54 2.76 -6.15 -0.97
C ALA A 54 1.99 -7.07 0.00
N ARG A 55 0.82 -6.60 0.44
CA ARG A 55 -0.07 -7.33 1.36
C ARG A 55 -1.47 -7.49 0.79
N CYS A 56 -2.08 -8.64 1.06
CA CYS A 56 -3.52 -8.83 0.87
C CYS A 56 -4.30 -8.17 2.00
N ARG A 57 -5.64 -8.08 1.85
CA ARG A 57 -6.53 -7.43 2.84
C ARG A 57 -6.40 -8.02 4.24
N GLN A 58 -6.20 -9.32 4.34
CA GLN A 58 -6.11 -10.03 5.61
C GLN A 58 -4.75 -9.85 6.29
N CYS A 59 -3.69 -9.62 5.51
CA CYS A 59 -2.32 -9.52 6.04
C CYS A 59 -1.84 -8.08 6.22
N HIS A 60 -2.56 -7.09 5.69
CA HIS A 60 -2.26 -5.68 5.88
C HIS A 60 -2.65 -5.23 7.29
N THR A 61 -1.71 -4.59 7.99
CA THR A 61 -1.83 -4.14 9.37
C THR A 61 -1.83 -2.59 9.41
N PRO A 62 -3.00 -1.95 9.61
CA PRO A 62 -3.13 -0.50 9.51
C PRO A 62 -2.41 0.31 10.60
N ASN A 63 -2.03 -0.32 11.73
CA ASN A 63 -1.62 0.37 12.97
C ASN A 63 -0.21 -0.01 13.47
N VAL A 64 0.74 -0.35 12.60
CA VAL A 64 2.12 -0.69 13.06
C VAL A 64 2.95 0.55 13.45
N ALA A 65 2.36 1.75 13.41
CA ALA A 65 3.06 3.00 13.75
C ALA A 65 3.13 3.30 15.27
N SER A 66 2.70 2.39 16.15
CA SER A 66 2.74 2.63 17.60
C SER A 66 2.98 1.34 18.40
N SER A 67 4.12 0.70 18.20
CA SER A 67 4.62 -0.29 19.16
C SER A 67 6.14 -0.28 19.18
N SER A 68 6.69 0.79 19.76
CA SER A 68 7.84 0.88 20.68
C SER A 68 8.37 2.30 20.65
#